data_AF-A0A1J0R973-F1
#
_entry.id   AF-A0A1J0R973-F1
#
_cell.length_a   1.000
_cell.length_b   1.000
_cell.length_c   1.000
_cell.angle_alpha   90.00
_cell.angle_beta   90.00
_cell.angle_gamma   90.00
#
_symmetry.space_group_name_H-M   'P 1'
#
loop_
_entity.id
_entity.type
_entity.pdbx_description
1 polymer ?
#
loop_
_entity_poly.entity_id
_entity_poly.type
_entity_poly.pdbx_seq_one_letter_code
_entity_poly.pdbx_strand_id
1 'polypeptide(L)'
;VSSAAIAIRAEITATLSSKKSPAEHCLQAATVLYARAGYFHERIAELFELLAANRESGNGYACLAKHADGSDTDQTGTVAFYQTHCNLHPQDPTESDEAVAAIIAAGYPKLTATAGLTVAEQPAGASNSHRMFFSTTGSEKNSSTQNSEALPWAGGYFSANTGHSAQPAQAIHSLTDADKPQSAKTRVRPYIELWAAYKDYLTCNTEFGKPYDPPAAGTLAASSTVKTAIKNQYLNMKGAYDDDNDKKLIEPLLKDLFKDDDTAYL
;
A
#
# COMPACT_ATOMS: atom_id res chain seq x y z
N VAL A 1 2.43 -14.37 44.98
CA VAL A 1 2.21 -14.38 43.51
C VAL A 1 2.53 -15.79 43.04
N SER A 2 1.66 -16.45 42.26
CA SER A 2 1.93 -17.81 41.78
C SER A 2 3.06 -17.81 40.73
N SER A 3 3.79 -18.91 40.62
CA SER A 3 4.82 -19.13 39.59
C SER A 3 4.27 -18.98 38.16
N ALA A 4 3.01 -19.36 37.92
CA ALA A 4 2.33 -19.16 36.64
C ALA A 4 2.18 -17.67 36.30
N ALA A 5 1.70 -16.86 37.24
CA ALA A 5 1.52 -15.42 37.03
C ALA A 5 2.86 -14.69 36.81
N ILE A 6 3.93 -15.16 37.46
CA ILE A 6 5.31 -14.68 37.24
C ILE A 6 5.78 -15.01 35.82
N ALA A 7 5.61 -16.26 35.40
CA ALA A 7 6.01 -16.74 34.08
C ALA A 7 5.29 -16.00 32.95
N ILE A 8 3.96 -15.91 33.04
CA ILE A 8 3.13 -15.24 32.03
C ILE A 8 3.49 -13.76 31.93
N ARG A 9 3.63 -13.06 33.07
CA ARG A 9 4.03 -11.63 33.06
C ARG A 9 5.41 -11.40 32.46
N ALA A 10 6.37 -12.28 32.74
CA ALA A 10 7.72 -12.17 32.19
C ALA A 10 7.72 -12.32 30.67
N GLU A 11 6.98 -13.32 30.14
CA GLU A 11 6.90 -13.53 28.69
C GLU A 11 6.15 -12.40 27.98
N ILE A 12 5.00 -11.96 28.52
CA ILE A 12 4.26 -10.81 27.97
C ILE A 12 5.16 -9.58 27.95
N THR A 13 5.88 -9.30 29.05
CA THR A 13 6.78 -8.14 29.12
C THR A 13 7.92 -8.22 28.11
N ALA A 14 8.53 -9.40 27.96
CA ALA A 14 9.60 -9.62 26.99
C ALA A 14 9.08 -9.47 25.54
N THR A 15 7.92 -10.05 25.24
CA THR A 15 7.26 -9.95 23.93
C THR A 15 6.90 -8.50 23.59
N LEU A 16 6.29 -7.77 24.53
CA LEU A 16 5.98 -6.35 24.32
C LEU A 16 7.25 -5.52 24.14
N SER A 17 8.31 -5.84 24.87
CA SER A 17 9.59 -5.14 24.76
C SER A 17 10.27 -5.39 23.41
N SER A 18 10.24 -6.63 22.90
CA SER A 18 10.80 -6.97 21.59
C SER A 18 10.02 -6.33 20.44
N LYS A 19 8.73 -6.06 20.65
CA LYS A 19 7.86 -5.41 19.65
C LYS A 19 8.00 -3.88 19.57
N LYS A 20 8.68 -3.22 20.51
CA LYS A 20 8.80 -1.74 20.52
C LYS A 20 9.44 -1.18 19.25
N SER A 21 10.64 -1.65 18.90
CA SER A 21 11.35 -1.17 17.69
C SER A 21 10.61 -1.56 16.40
N PRO A 22 10.12 -2.80 16.23
CA PRO A 22 9.26 -3.14 15.09
C PRO A 22 8.01 -2.27 14.98
N ALA A 23 7.36 -1.91 16.09
CA ALA A 23 6.20 -1.03 16.08
C ALA A 23 6.55 0.39 15.59
N GLU A 24 7.71 0.94 15.98
CA GLU A 24 8.20 2.23 15.46
C GLU A 24 8.47 2.17 13.95
N HIS A 25 9.08 1.09 13.48
CA HIS A 25 9.27 0.86 12.04
C HIS A 25 7.94 0.75 11.30
N CYS A 26 6.93 0.12 11.91
CA CYS A 26 5.61 -0.01 11.30
C CYS A 26 4.83 1.30 11.26
N LEU A 27 4.95 2.13 12.30
CA LEU A 27 4.43 3.49 12.27
C LEU A 27 5.08 4.29 11.13
N GLN A 28 6.40 4.17 10.95
CA GLN A 28 7.11 4.81 9.85
C GLN A 28 6.62 4.32 8.49
N ALA A 29 6.47 3.01 8.29
CA ALA A 29 5.98 2.43 7.04
C ALA A 29 4.56 2.90 6.70
N ALA A 30 3.65 2.90 7.69
CA ALA A 30 2.29 3.42 7.53
C ALA A 30 2.28 4.92 7.19
N THR A 31 3.12 5.71 7.85
CA THR A 31 3.26 7.16 7.59
C THR A 31 3.75 7.43 6.16
N VAL A 32 4.76 6.70 5.71
CA VAL A 32 5.29 6.81 4.34
C VAL A 32 4.23 6.40 3.31
N LEU A 33 3.51 5.31 3.55
CA LEU A 33 2.43 4.87 2.68
C LEU A 33 1.34 5.95 2.59
N TYR A 34 0.89 6.48 3.72
CA TYR A 34 -0.13 7.54 3.77
C TYR A 34 0.30 8.78 3.00
N ALA A 35 1.51 9.29 3.26
CA ALA A 35 2.03 10.47 2.58
C ALA A 35 2.15 10.27 1.06
N ARG A 36 2.61 9.09 0.62
CA ARG A 36 2.71 8.77 -0.80
C ARG A 36 1.34 8.57 -1.45
N ALA A 37 0.41 7.93 -0.75
CA ALA A 37 -0.96 7.75 -1.23
C ALA A 37 -1.65 9.11 -1.40
N GLY A 38 -1.57 10.00 -0.40
CA GLY A 38 -2.15 11.35 -0.47
C GLY A 38 -1.56 12.17 -1.61
N TYR A 39 -0.23 12.29 -1.67
CA TYR A 39 0.44 12.98 -2.78
C TYR A 39 0.02 12.41 -4.14
N PHE A 40 0.01 11.09 -4.27
CA PHE A 40 -0.25 10.47 -5.55
C PHE A 40 -1.72 10.57 -5.97
N HIS A 41 -2.64 10.48 -5.01
CA HIS A 41 -4.06 10.71 -5.19
C HIS A 41 -4.32 12.11 -5.76
N GLU A 42 -3.78 13.16 -5.12
CA GLU A 42 -3.97 14.55 -5.56
C GLU A 42 -3.45 14.78 -6.98
N ARG A 43 -2.33 14.15 -7.36
CA ARG A 43 -1.78 14.26 -8.73
C ARG A 43 -2.66 13.60 -9.78
N ILE A 44 -3.36 12.52 -9.43
CA ILE A 44 -4.34 11.89 -10.32
C ILE A 44 -5.60 12.75 -10.36
N ALA A 45 -6.06 13.23 -9.21
CA ALA A 45 -7.23 14.08 -9.07
C ALA A 45 -7.14 15.36 -9.90
N GLU A 46 -6.03 16.08 -9.80
CA GLU A 46 -5.76 17.30 -10.56
C GLU A 46 -5.94 17.06 -12.07
N LEU A 47 -5.46 15.92 -12.58
CA LEU A 47 -5.66 15.56 -13.97
C LEU A 47 -7.15 15.34 -14.29
N PHE A 48 -7.89 14.59 -13.46
CA PHE A 48 -9.31 14.36 -13.69
C PHE A 48 -10.12 15.65 -13.66
N GLU A 49 -9.82 16.56 -12.74
CA GLU A 49 -10.47 17.87 -12.65
C GLU A 49 -10.16 18.73 -13.88
N LEU A 50 -8.91 18.73 -14.33
CA LEU A 50 -8.47 19.42 -15.54
C LEU A 50 -9.20 18.87 -16.78
N LEU A 51 -9.36 17.56 -16.90
CA LEU A 51 -10.11 16.95 -18.01
C LEU A 51 -11.62 17.22 -17.91
N ALA A 52 -12.18 17.24 -16.70
CA ALA A 52 -13.58 17.59 -16.47
C ALA A 52 -13.86 19.08 -16.76
N ALA A 53 -12.91 19.97 -16.49
CA ALA A 53 -13.01 21.40 -16.75
C ALA A 53 -12.87 21.73 -18.25
N ASN A 54 -12.09 20.93 -19.00
CA ASN A 54 -11.93 21.09 -20.45
C ASN A 54 -13.10 20.47 -21.21
N ARG A 55 -14.25 21.16 -21.15
CA ARG A 55 -15.48 20.84 -21.87
C ARG A 55 -16.06 22.08 -22.53
N GLU A 56 -16.68 21.91 -23.69
CA GLU A 56 -17.41 23.00 -24.34
C GLU A 56 -18.81 23.17 -23.74
N SER A 57 -19.28 24.41 -23.69
CA SER A 57 -20.67 24.71 -23.32
C SER A 57 -21.62 24.36 -24.48
N GLY A 58 -22.58 23.46 -24.25
CA GLY A 58 -23.74 23.26 -25.15
C GLY A 58 -23.68 22.03 -26.06
N ASN A 59 -22.53 21.67 -26.65
CA ASN A 59 -22.45 20.65 -27.71
C ASN A 59 -21.93 19.26 -27.25
N GLY A 60 -21.63 19.08 -25.97
CA GLY A 60 -21.30 17.76 -25.40
C GLY A 60 -19.86 17.30 -25.60
N TYR A 61 -18.97 18.10 -26.19
CA TYR A 61 -17.54 17.75 -26.24
C TYR A 61 -16.89 17.87 -24.85
N ALA A 62 -16.31 16.79 -24.35
CA ALA A 62 -15.68 16.70 -23.03
C ALA A 62 -14.40 15.85 -23.08
N CYS A 63 -13.30 16.28 -22.44
CA CYS A 63 -12.08 15.46 -22.39
C CYS A 63 -12.21 14.14 -21.61
N LEU A 64 -13.33 13.91 -20.92
CA LEU A 64 -13.73 12.62 -20.35
C LEU A 64 -14.97 12.10 -21.09
N ALA A 65 -14.90 10.88 -21.64
CA ALA A 65 -16.00 10.23 -22.34
C ALA A 65 -16.66 9.15 -21.47
N LYS A 66 -17.98 8.98 -21.60
CA LYS A 66 -18.80 8.13 -20.72
C LYS A 66 -18.83 6.64 -21.12
N HIS A 67 -18.42 6.29 -22.33
CA HIS A 67 -18.74 4.97 -22.90
C HIS A 67 -17.57 4.27 -23.62
N ALA A 68 -17.59 2.93 -23.53
CA ALA A 68 -16.68 2.03 -24.23
C ALA A 68 -16.84 2.03 -25.76
N ASP A 69 -17.87 2.69 -26.29
CA ASP A 69 -18.14 2.84 -27.72
C ASP A 69 -17.42 4.04 -28.35
N GLY A 70 -16.62 4.78 -27.58
CA GLY A 70 -15.89 5.96 -28.06
C GLY A 70 -16.78 7.18 -28.33
N SER A 71 -18.05 7.16 -27.92
CA SER A 71 -18.93 8.32 -28.04
C SER A 71 -18.49 9.43 -27.08
N ASP A 72 -18.07 10.53 -27.69
CA ASP A 72 -17.35 11.63 -27.07
C ASP A 72 -18.27 12.62 -26.32
N THR A 73 -19.42 12.16 -25.82
CA THR A 73 -20.47 13.01 -25.24
C THR A 73 -20.69 12.72 -23.76
N ASP A 74 -19.94 13.39 -22.89
CA ASP A 74 -20.29 13.49 -21.47
C ASP A 74 -20.94 14.84 -21.18
N GLN A 75 -22.27 14.88 -21.26
CA GLN A 75 -23.04 16.08 -20.97
C GLN A 75 -23.17 16.34 -19.45
N THR A 76 -22.93 15.32 -18.62
CA THR A 76 -23.19 15.30 -17.17
C THR A 76 -21.95 15.48 -16.31
N GLY A 77 -20.77 15.11 -16.81
CA GLY A 77 -19.49 15.23 -16.12
C GLY A 77 -19.04 16.66 -15.96
N THR A 78 -19.37 17.24 -14.82
CA THR A 78 -18.79 18.50 -14.33
C THR A 78 -17.63 18.16 -13.39
N VAL A 79 -16.77 19.14 -13.10
CA VAL A 79 -15.75 18.99 -12.05
C VAL A 79 -16.39 18.51 -10.74
N ALA A 80 -17.51 19.12 -10.33
CA ALA A 80 -18.24 18.72 -9.12
C ALA A 80 -18.78 17.28 -9.17
N PHE A 81 -19.26 16.83 -10.34
CA PHE A 81 -19.69 15.44 -10.54
C PHE A 81 -18.53 14.48 -10.27
N TYR A 82 -17.36 14.72 -10.88
CA TYR A 82 -16.20 13.84 -10.74
C TYR A 82 -15.58 13.90 -9.34
N GLN A 83 -15.49 15.09 -8.73
CA GLN A 83 -15.07 15.24 -7.33
C GLN A 83 -15.89 14.34 -6.40
N THR A 84 -17.21 14.25 -6.62
CA THR A 84 -18.12 13.45 -5.79
C THR A 84 -18.11 11.96 -6.15
N HIS A 85 -18.14 11.61 -7.44
CA HIS A 85 -18.30 10.22 -7.88
C HIS A 85 -16.98 9.44 -7.88
N CYS A 86 -15.86 10.12 -8.05
CA CYS A 86 -14.53 9.50 -8.09
C CYS A 86 -13.71 9.77 -6.83
N ASN A 87 -14.28 10.46 -5.82
CA ASN A 87 -13.61 10.87 -4.59
C ASN A 87 -12.23 11.49 -4.88
N LEU A 88 -12.19 12.51 -5.75
CA LEU A 88 -10.93 13.09 -6.22
C LEU A 88 -10.15 13.83 -5.12
N HIS A 89 -10.78 14.13 -4.00
CA HIS A 89 -10.10 14.72 -2.85
C HIS A 89 -9.95 13.67 -1.75
N PRO A 90 -8.77 13.59 -1.12
CA PRO A 90 -8.58 12.73 0.04
C PRO A 90 -9.71 12.94 1.05
N GLN A 91 -10.35 11.86 1.44
CA GLN A 91 -11.31 11.87 2.52
C GLN A 91 -10.56 11.68 3.84
N ASP A 92 -11.13 12.19 4.93
CA ASP A 92 -10.61 11.89 6.25
C ASP A 92 -10.53 10.37 6.44
N PRO A 93 -9.39 9.84 6.91
CA PRO A 93 -9.22 8.41 7.04
C PRO A 93 -10.20 7.87 8.07
N THR A 94 -11.09 6.98 7.62
CA THR A 94 -11.94 6.16 8.48
C THR A 94 -11.38 4.75 8.54
N GLU A 95 -11.53 4.08 9.67
CA GLU A 95 -11.27 2.64 9.74
C GLU A 95 -12.14 1.92 8.71
N SER A 96 -11.53 1.04 7.93
CA SER A 96 -12.20 0.24 6.92
C SER A 96 -11.56 -1.15 6.86
N ASP A 97 -12.39 -2.17 6.93
CA ASP A 97 -11.99 -3.58 6.75
C ASP A 97 -11.95 -3.99 5.28
N GLU A 98 -12.28 -3.09 4.35
CA GLU A 98 -12.29 -3.40 2.93
C GLU A 98 -10.87 -3.63 2.38
N ALA A 99 -10.70 -4.77 1.70
CA ALA A 99 -9.46 -5.08 1.03
C ALA A 99 -9.19 -4.08 -0.11
N VAL A 100 -8.00 -3.46 -0.09
CA VAL A 100 -7.57 -2.53 -1.14
C VAL A 100 -7.40 -3.28 -2.47
N ALA A 101 -8.31 -3.06 -3.42
CA ALA A 101 -8.29 -3.71 -4.73
C ALA A 101 -7.45 -2.95 -5.79
N ALA A 102 -7.09 -1.68 -5.53
CA ALA A 102 -6.38 -0.82 -6.48
C ALA A 102 -4.88 -1.13 -6.56
N ILE A 103 -4.28 -1.60 -5.46
CA ILE A 103 -2.87 -1.96 -5.34
C ILE A 103 -2.73 -3.27 -4.55
N ILE A 104 -1.90 -4.17 -5.05
CA ILE A 104 -1.56 -5.44 -4.41
C ILE A 104 -0.04 -5.60 -4.34
N ALA A 105 0.45 -6.63 -3.62
CA ALA A 105 1.88 -6.92 -3.54
C ALA A 105 2.56 -7.11 -4.91
N ALA A 106 1.79 -7.53 -5.92
CA ALA A 106 2.25 -7.69 -7.31
C ALA A 106 2.10 -6.42 -8.17
N GLY A 107 1.57 -5.30 -7.69
CA GLY A 107 1.42 -4.06 -8.47
C GLY A 107 -0.02 -3.56 -8.58
N TYR A 108 -0.40 -3.02 -9.74
CA TYR A 108 -1.69 -2.35 -9.99
C TYR A 108 -2.58 -3.17 -10.95
N PRO A 109 -3.38 -4.11 -10.44
CA PRO A 109 -3.98 -5.17 -11.27
C PRO A 109 -5.02 -4.65 -12.27
N LYS A 110 -5.63 -3.48 -12.00
CA LYS A 110 -6.62 -2.84 -12.89
C LYS A 110 -5.99 -1.93 -13.95
N LEU A 111 -4.69 -1.64 -13.86
CA LEU A 111 -3.95 -0.84 -14.84
C LEU A 111 -3.31 -1.76 -15.90
N THR A 112 -4.17 -2.51 -16.59
CA THR A 112 -3.82 -3.66 -17.45
C THR A 112 -3.16 -3.28 -18.77
N ALA A 113 -3.23 -2.01 -19.18
CA ALA A 113 -2.52 -1.53 -20.37
C ALA A 113 -1.02 -1.74 -20.15
N THR A 114 -0.49 -2.80 -20.76
CA THR A 114 0.89 -3.27 -20.56
C THR A 114 1.91 -2.25 -21.04
N ALA A 115 1.47 -1.21 -21.73
CA ALA A 115 2.30 -0.19 -22.32
C ALA A 115 1.78 1.24 -22.06
N GLY A 116 0.88 1.45 -21.10
CA GLY A 116 0.11 2.69 -21.01
C GLY A 116 -0.93 2.82 -22.12
N LEU A 117 -1.72 3.89 -22.10
CA LEU A 117 -2.82 4.12 -23.05
C LEU A 117 -2.28 4.43 -24.46
N THR A 118 -2.59 3.58 -25.43
CA THR A 118 -2.36 3.78 -26.88
C THR A 118 -3.45 4.64 -27.52
N VAL A 119 -3.30 4.96 -28.80
CA VAL A 119 -4.33 5.67 -29.61
C VAL A 119 -5.68 4.94 -29.61
N ALA A 120 -5.72 3.61 -29.43
CA ALA A 120 -6.97 2.86 -29.39
C ALA A 120 -7.69 2.95 -28.03
N GLU A 121 -6.95 3.17 -26.94
CA GLU A 121 -7.52 3.41 -25.60
C GLU A 121 -7.71 4.90 -25.29
N GLN A 122 -7.23 5.78 -26.17
CA GLN A 122 -7.55 7.20 -26.22
C GLN A 122 -8.65 7.41 -27.27
N PRO A 123 -9.49 8.45 -27.21
CA PRO A 123 -10.56 8.66 -28.19
C PRO A 123 -9.97 8.76 -29.61
N ALA A 124 -10.11 7.68 -30.39
CA ALA A 124 -9.68 7.61 -31.77
C ALA A 124 -10.72 8.31 -32.65
N GLY A 125 -10.45 9.54 -33.10
CA GLY A 125 -11.35 10.19 -34.04
C GLY A 125 -10.89 11.54 -34.54
N ALA A 126 -10.82 11.68 -35.86
CA ALA A 126 -10.54 12.91 -36.61
C ALA A 126 -11.57 14.05 -36.40
N SER A 127 -12.47 13.90 -35.43
CA SER A 127 -13.46 14.90 -35.01
C SER A 127 -13.04 15.68 -33.75
N ASN A 128 -11.83 15.46 -33.23
CA ASN A 128 -11.37 16.00 -31.94
C ASN A 128 -10.51 17.28 -32.04
N SER A 129 -10.76 18.13 -33.03
CA SER A 129 -10.10 19.44 -33.21
C SER A 129 -10.24 20.40 -32.02
N HIS A 130 -11.02 20.04 -31.00
CA HIS A 130 -11.37 20.87 -29.84
C HIS A 130 -10.72 20.40 -28.52
N ARG A 131 -9.93 19.32 -28.52
CA ARG A 131 -9.37 18.70 -27.29
C ARG A 131 -7.85 18.69 -27.26
N MET A 132 -7.27 19.89 -27.23
CA MET A 132 -5.85 20.16 -27.42
C MET A 132 -4.92 19.68 -26.29
N PHE A 133 -5.46 19.09 -25.21
CA PHE A 133 -4.70 18.75 -24.00
C PHE A 133 -3.76 17.55 -24.18
N PHE A 134 -4.18 16.58 -24.98
CA PHE A 134 -3.37 15.42 -25.35
C PHE A 134 -2.95 15.43 -26.82
N SER A 135 -3.39 16.44 -27.60
CA SER A 135 -2.99 16.53 -29.00
C SER A 135 -1.50 16.82 -29.16
N THR A 136 -0.92 16.17 -30.15
CA THR A 136 0.52 16.14 -30.41
C THR A 136 0.85 16.55 -31.85
N THR A 137 -0.16 16.80 -32.70
CA THR A 137 0.02 17.19 -34.12
C THR A 137 -0.16 18.69 -34.33
N GLY A 138 0.55 19.27 -35.31
CA GLY A 138 0.65 20.73 -35.52
C GLY A 138 -0.65 21.49 -35.74
N SER A 139 -1.70 20.82 -36.22
CA SER A 139 -3.00 21.40 -36.55
C SER A 139 -3.99 21.45 -35.38
N GLU A 140 -3.62 20.91 -34.21
CA GLU A 140 -4.57 20.59 -33.12
C GLU A 140 -4.07 21.02 -31.72
N LYS A 141 -3.08 21.93 -31.63
CA LYS A 141 -2.27 22.13 -30.41
C LYS A 141 -2.63 23.29 -29.48
N ASN A 142 -2.27 23.08 -28.20
CA ASN A 142 -1.98 24.06 -27.15
C ASN A 142 -0.71 24.94 -27.40
N SER A 143 -0.04 24.82 -28.55
CA SER A 143 1.17 25.58 -28.88
C SER A 143 1.43 25.64 -30.40
N SER A 144 2.07 26.71 -30.88
CA SER A 144 2.39 26.88 -32.31
C SER A 144 3.52 25.96 -32.81
N THR A 145 4.15 25.18 -31.95
CA THR A 145 5.28 24.26 -32.24
C THR A 145 5.04 22.90 -31.57
N GLN A 146 5.64 21.81 -32.05
CA GLN A 146 5.39 20.47 -31.44
C GLN A 146 5.98 20.45 -30.03
N ASN A 147 5.37 19.69 -29.10
CA ASN A 147 6.01 19.42 -27.82
C ASN A 147 7.34 18.72 -28.13
N SER A 148 8.45 19.33 -27.71
CA SER A 148 9.80 18.78 -27.95
C SER A 148 10.04 17.48 -27.20
N GLU A 149 9.27 17.25 -26.14
CA GLU A 149 9.35 16.07 -25.27
C GLU A 149 7.95 15.52 -24.97
N ALA A 150 7.89 14.23 -24.64
CA ALA A 150 6.65 13.57 -24.31
C ALA A 150 6.16 14.01 -22.93
N LEU A 151 4.97 14.61 -22.85
CA LEU A 151 4.44 15.11 -21.57
C LEU A 151 3.91 13.94 -20.72
N PRO A 152 4.39 13.76 -19.47
CA PRO A 152 3.93 12.70 -18.57
C PRO A 152 2.69 13.14 -17.80
N TRP A 153 1.60 12.39 -17.94
CA TRP A 153 0.35 12.62 -17.24
C TRP A 153 0.01 11.47 -16.28
N ALA A 154 -0.84 11.72 -15.28
CA ALA A 154 -1.21 10.78 -14.22
C ALA A 154 0.03 10.11 -13.61
N GLY A 155 0.98 10.89 -13.11
CA GLY A 155 2.24 10.34 -12.56
C GLY A 155 3.09 9.56 -13.57
N GLY A 156 2.95 9.87 -14.86
CA GLY A 156 3.70 9.26 -15.96
C GLY A 156 3.09 7.98 -16.53
N TYR A 157 1.88 7.58 -16.10
CA TYR A 157 1.22 6.38 -16.61
C TYR A 157 0.97 6.45 -18.13
N PHE A 158 0.59 7.62 -18.64
CA PHE A 158 0.41 7.82 -20.08
C PHE A 158 1.17 9.06 -20.56
N SER A 159 1.61 9.04 -21.82
CA SER A 159 2.35 10.14 -22.45
C SER A 159 1.58 10.72 -23.60
N ALA A 160 1.56 12.04 -23.69
CA ALA A 160 1.21 12.71 -24.92
C ALA A 160 2.48 12.87 -25.79
N ASN A 161 2.57 12.10 -26.89
CA ASN A 161 3.52 12.29 -27.98
C ASN A 161 2.86 11.96 -29.33
N THR A 162 3.49 12.31 -30.46
CA THR A 162 2.94 12.22 -31.83
C THR A 162 2.42 10.84 -32.25
N GLY A 163 2.81 9.76 -31.56
CA GLY A 163 2.32 8.41 -31.85
C GLY A 163 1.54 7.76 -30.71
N HIS A 164 1.40 8.44 -29.55
CA HIS A 164 0.93 7.86 -28.28
C HIS A 164 1.42 6.42 -28.09
N SER A 165 2.71 6.21 -28.33
CA SER A 165 3.25 4.87 -28.47
C SER A 165 3.24 4.15 -27.13
N ALA A 166 2.79 2.89 -27.19
CA ALA A 166 2.95 1.89 -26.15
C ALA A 166 4.38 1.94 -25.52
N GLN A 167 4.46 1.97 -24.20
CA GLN A 167 5.66 1.95 -23.35
C GLN A 167 5.73 0.70 -22.43
N PRO A 168 5.99 -0.51 -22.96
CA PRO A 168 5.95 -1.74 -22.16
C PRO A 168 6.93 -1.77 -20.98
N ALA A 169 8.08 -1.11 -21.12
CA ALA A 169 9.07 -0.99 -20.04
C ALA A 169 8.51 -0.31 -18.78
N GLN A 170 7.44 0.48 -18.92
CA GLN A 170 6.80 1.23 -17.83
C GLN A 170 5.54 0.54 -17.29
N ALA A 171 5.26 -0.72 -17.67
CA ALA A 171 4.10 -1.47 -17.19
C ALA A 171 4.09 -1.54 -15.65
N ILE A 172 2.91 -1.37 -15.04
CA ILE A 172 2.76 -1.39 -13.57
C ILE A 172 1.72 -2.42 -13.08
N HIS A 173 1.12 -3.20 -13.98
CA HIS A 173 0.18 -4.27 -13.62
C HIS A 173 0.86 -5.43 -12.88
N SER A 174 2.15 -5.64 -13.15
CA SER A 174 3.00 -6.65 -12.52
C SER A 174 4.36 -6.02 -12.22
N LEU A 175 4.68 -5.89 -10.92
CA LEU A 175 5.87 -5.26 -10.40
C LEU A 175 6.69 -6.26 -9.59
N THR A 176 8.00 -6.10 -9.66
CA THR A 176 8.98 -6.93 -8.96
C THR A 176 9.99 -6.07 -8.22
N ASP A 177 10.78 -6.65 -7.31
CA ASP A 177 11.77 -5.88 -6.55
C ASP A 177 12.87 -5.26 -7.45
N ALA A 178 13.06 -5.77 -8.67
CA ALA A 178 13.94 -5.18 -9.67
C ALA A 178 13.47 -3.79 -10.16
N ASP A 179 12.22 -3.41 -9.89
CA ASP A 179 11.65 -2.13 -10.29
C ASP A 179 11.85 -1.01 -9.24
N LYS A 180 12.23 -1.38 -8.01
CA LYS A 180 12.47 -0.46 -6.88
C LYS A 180 13.59 0.55 -7.12
N PRO A 181 14.74 0.21 -7.74
CA PRO A 181 15.82 1.16 -7.99
C PRO A 181 15.32 2.38 -8.78
N GLN A 182 15.82 3.58 -8.46
CA GLN A 182 15.40 4.82 -9.10
C GLN A 182 15.71 4.87 -10.61
N SER A 183 16.66 4.07 -11.08
CA SER A 183 16.98 3.89 -12.50
C SER A 183 15.95 3.06 -13.26
N ALA A 184 15.12 2.26 -12.57
CA ALA A 184 14.07 1.45 -13.18
C ALA A 184 12.74 2.21 -13.17
N LYS A 185 11.96 2.05 -14.25
CA LYS A 185 10.61 2.63 -14.39
C LYS A 185 10.52 4.11 -13.98
N THR A 186 11.52 4.90 -14.40
CA THR A 186 11.72 6.31 -14.01
C THR A 186 10.49 7.19 -14.23
N ARG A 187 9.72 6.90 -15.28
CA ARG A 187 8.57 7.69 -15.69
C ARG A 187 7.38 7.51 -14.77
N VAL A 188 7.12 6.27 -14.35
CA VAL A 188 6.04 5.91 -13.42
C VAL A 188 6.55 5.84 -11.98
N ARG A 189 7.61 6.59 -11.65
CA ARG A 189 8.27 6.49 -10.34
C ARG A 189 7.30 6.65 -9.16
N PRO A 190 6.34 7.59 -9.16
CA PRO A 190 5.37 7.72 -8.07
C PRO A 190 4.58 6.44 -7.79
N TYR A 191 4.18 5.69 -8.83
CA TYR A 191 3.49 4.40 -8.68
C TYR A 191 4.36 3.37 -7.98
N ILE A 192 5.65 3.31 -8.33
CA ILE A 192 6.56 2.31 -7.77
C ILE A 192 6.91 2.66 -6.33
N GLU A 193 7.08 3.93 -6.01
CA GLU A 193 7.32 4.39 -4.64
C GLU A 193 6.13 4.12 -3.73
N LEU A 194 4.90 4.34 -4.23
CA LEU A 194 3.67 3.96 -3.52
C LEU A 194 3.57 2.44 -3.33
N TRP A 195 3.88 1.66 -4.36
CA TRP A 195 3.89 0.19 -4.29
C TRP A 195 4.93 -0.37 -3.32
N ALA A 196 6.14 0.20 -3.32
CA ALA A 196 7.18 -0.20 -2.37
C ALA A 196 6.74 0.09 -0.93
N ALA A 197 6.21 1.30 -0.67
CA ALA A 197 5.68 1.66 0.64
C ALA A 197 4.52 0.74 1.07
N TYR A 198 3.66 0.34 0.13
CA TYR A 198 2.57 -0.61 0.39
C TYR A 198 3.10 -2.00 0.74
N LYS A 199 4.14 -2.51 0.08
CA LYS A 199 4.77 -3.79 0.45
C LYS A 199 5.39 -3.74 1.86
N ASP A 200 6.03 -2.64 2.20
CA ASP A 200 6.61 -2.45 3.54
C ASP A 200 5.50 -2.41 4.61
N TYR A 201 4.40 -1.71 4.33
CA TYR A 201 3.21 -1.73 5.17
C TYR A 201 2.58 -3.12 5.32
N LEU A 202 2.43 -3.88 4.23
CA LEU A 202 1.89 -5.25 4.30
C LEU A 202 2.70 -6.14 5.22
N THR A 203 4.03 -6.02 5.19
CA THR A 203 4.92 -6.76 6.10
C THR A 203 4.57 -6.42 7.55
N CYS A 204 4.44 -5.14 7.87
CA CYS A 204 4.01 -4.67 9.19
C CYS A 204 2.60 -5.13 9.60
N ASN A 205 1.66 -5.10 8.68
CA ASN A 205 0.28 -5.49 8.94
C ASN A 205 0.15 -6.98 9.28
N THR A 206 1.09 -7.84 8.86
CA THR A 206 1.08 -9.24 9.29
C THR A 206 1.36 -9.41 10.79
N GLU A 207 2.21 -8.55 11.38
CA GLU A 207 2.61 -8.62 12.78
C GLU A 207 1.72 -7.77 13.71
N PHE A 208 1.30 -6.59 13.23
CA PHE A 208 0.58 -5.59 14.03
C PHE A 208 -0.88 -5.40 13.64
N GLY A 209 -1.33 -5.97 12.51
CA GLY A 209 -2.72 -5.91 12.07
C GLY A 209 -3.67 -6.87 12.80
N LYS A 210 -3.18 -7.56 13.84
CA LYS A 210 -3.95 -8.51 14.65
C LYS A 210 -3.86 -8.14 16.13
N PRO A 211 -4.92 -8.37 16.91
CA PRO A 211 -4.84 -8.29 18.37
C PRO A 211 -3.70 -9.15 18.91
N TYR A 212 -3.11 -8.73 20.03
CA TYR A 212 -2.12 -9.54 20.72
C TYR A 212 -2.76 -10.86 21.17
N ASP A 213 -2.19 -11.97 20.71
CA ASP A 213 -2.57 -13.30 21.15
C ASP A 213 -1.53 -13.81 22.16
N PRO A 214 -1.93 -14.17 23.39
CA PRO A 214 -1.02 -14.73 24.38
C PRO A 214 -0.32 -16.01 23.86
N PRO A 215 0.96 -16.25 24.18
CA PRO A 215 1.65 -17.46 23.74
C PRO A 215 1.00 -18.72 24.30
N ALA A 216 0.95 -19.79 23.50
CA ALA A 216 0.46 -21.09 23.93
C ALA A 216 1.31 -21.68 25.07
N ALA A 217 0.72 -22.56 25.88
CA ALA A 217 1.37 -23.20 27.02
C ALA A 217 2.72 -23.86 26.68
N GLY A 218 2.81 -24.56 25.55
CA GLY A 218 4.06 -25.17 25.08
C GLY A 218 5.16 -24.13 24.75
N THR A 219 4.78 -22.95 24.24
CA THR A 219 5.71 -21.84 23.98
C THR A 219 6.22 -21.24 25.29
N LEU A 220 5.33 -21.07 26.27
CA LEU A 220 5.70 -20.60 27.61
C LEU A 220 6.63 -21.59 28.31
N ALA A 221 6.36 -22.89 28.22
CA ALA A 221 7.20 -23.94 28.80
C ALA A 221 8.60 -23.99 28.17
N ALA A 222 8.71 -23.70 26.87
CA ALA A 222 9.99 -23.67 26.17
C ALA A 222 10.81 -22.40 26.46
N SER A 223 10.17 -21.28 26.83
CA SER A 223 10.81 -19.96 26.94
C SER A 223 11.91 -19.90 28.01
N SER A 224 13.10 -19.45 27.59
CA SER A 224 14.22 -19.18 28.51
C SER A 224 13.93 -18.03 29.46
N THR A 225 13.11 -17.05 29.04
CA THR A 225 12.62 -15.96 29.87
C THR A 225 11.73 -16.47 30.98
N VAL A 226 10.78 -17.35 30.65
CA VAL A 226 9.89 -18.00 31.63
C VAL A 226 10.71 -18.82 32.63
N LYS A 227 11.62 -19.66 32.14
CA LYS A 227 12.52 -20.47 32.98
C LYS A 227 13.36 -19.60 33.91
N THR A 228 13.94 -18.52 33.39
CA THR A 228 14.74 -17.56 34.15
C THR A 228 13.89 -16.82 35.19
N ALA A 229 12.64 -16.47 34.88
CA ALA A 229 11.73 -15.81 35.81
C ALA A 229 11.33 -16.74 36.96
N ILE A 230 11.00 -18.01 36.67
CA ILE A 230 10.72 -19.03 37.70
C ILE A 230 11.96 -19.22 38.59
N LYS A 231 13.15 -19.35 38.00
CA LYS A 231 14.43 -19.44 38.74
C LYS A 231 14.62 -18.25 39.69
N ASN A 232 14.53 -17.03 39.16
CA ASN A 232 14.85 -15.82 39.91
C ASN A 232 13.79 -15.42 40.94
N GLN A 233 12.51 -15.58 40.62
CA GLN A 233 11.43 -14.99 41.41
C GLN A 233 10.62 -16.02 42.21
N TYR A 234 10.58 -17.28 41.78
CA TYR A 234 9.91 -18.35 42.52
C TYR A 234 10.90 -19.17 43.35
N LEU A 235 12.03 -19.56 42.76
CA LEU A 235 13.08 -20.32 43.45
C LEU A 235 14.09 -19.43 44.19
N ASN A 236 14.03 -18.10 44.03
CA ASN A 236 14.96 -17.12 44.59
C ASN A 236 16.45 -17.40 44.24
N MET A 237 16.70 -18.03 43.09
CA MET A 237 18.05 -18.33 42.57
C MET A 237 18.42 -17.31 41.51
N LYS A 238 19.55 -16.60 41.66
CA LYS A 238 19.94 -15.55 40.71
C LYS A 238 20.56 -16.11 39.43
N GLY A 239 20.33 -15.40 38.32
CA GLY A 239 21.03 -15.61 37.05
C GLY A 239 20.12 -16.07 35.92
N ALA A 240 20.69 -16.20 34.72
CA ALA A 240 19.99 -16.80 33.59
C ALA A 240 19.73 -18.28 33.85
N TYR A 241 18.69 -18.82 33.20
CA TYR A 241 18.48 -20.26 33.13
C TYR A 241 19.65 -20.94 32.40
N ASP A 242 20.15 -22.01 33.00
CA ASP A 242 21.21 -22.88 32.50
C ASP A 242 20.67 -24.32 32.44
N ASP A 243 20.59 -24.90 31.23
CA ASP A 243 20.00 -26.23 31.05
C ASP A 243 20.79 -27.34 31.77
N ASP A 244 22.11 -27.18 31.93
CA ASP A 244 22.94 -28.19 32.57
C ASP A 244 22.74 -28.19 34.09
N ASN A 245 22.46 -27.02 34.67
CA ASN A 245 22.42 -26.80 36.10
C ASN A 245 21.01 -26.68 36.70
N ASP A 246 20.06 -26.10 35.97
CA ASP A 246 18.74 -25.72 36.50
C ASP A 246 17.60 -26.65 36.05
N LYS A 247 17.80 -27.44 34.99
CA LYS A 247 16.74 -28.22 34.34
C LYS A 247 15.95 -29.11 35.31
N LYS A 248 16.65 -29.85 36.17
CA LYS A 248 16.02 -30.76 37.15
C LYS A 248 15.14 -30.05 38.17
N LEU A 249 15.38 -28.75 38.41
CA LEU A 249 14.62 -27.94 39.35
C LEU A 249 13.40 -27.30 38.67
N ILE A 250 13.51 -26.94 37.40
CA ILE A 250 12.51 -26.13 36.69
C ILE A 250 11.55 -26.95 35.84
N GLU A 251 12.00 -28.03 35.18
CA GLU A 251 11.12 -28.87 34.34
C GLU A 251 9.88 -29.40 35.07
N PRO A 252 9.96 -29.90 36.32
CA PRO A 252 8.78 -30.35 37.05
C PRO A 252 7.76 -29.23 37.29
N LEU A 253 8.26 -28.01 37.58
CA LEU A 253 7.41 -26.84 37.76
C LEU A 253 6.73 -26.45 36.44
N LEU A 254 7.45 -26.47 35.32
CA LEU A 254 6.86 -26.17 34.02
C LEU A 254 5.76 -27.17 33.63
N LYS A 255 5.97 -28.46 33.90
CA LYS A 255 4.95 -29.50 33.63
C LYS A 255 3.71 -29.35 34.50
N ASP A 256 3.87 -28.87 35.74
CA ASP A 256 2.74 -28.59 36.61
C ASP A 256 2.00 -27.30 36.22
N LEU A 257 2.75 -26.30 35.72
CA LEU A 257 2.27 -24.97 35.37
C LEU A 257 1.70 -24.83 33.95
N PHE A 258 2.09 -25.70 33.01
CA PHE A 258 1.72 -25.60 31.60
C PHE A 258 1.33 -26.99 31.08
N LYS A 259 0.24 -27.52 31.63
CA LYS A 259 -0.29 -28.83 31.20
C LYS A 259 -0.85 -28.71 29.78
N ASP A 260 -0.61 -29.74 28.97
CA ASP A 260 -0.95 -29.74 27.53
C ASP A 260 -2.47 -29.64 27.26
N ASP A 261 -3.31 -29.90 28.27
CA ASP A 261 -4.77 -29.96 28.22
C ASP A 261 -5.49 -28.79 28.91
N ASP A 262 -4.74 -27.83 29.46
CA ASP A 262 -5.30 -26.80 30.34
C ASP A 262 -5.52 -25.49 29.57
N THR A 263 -6.77 -25.24 29.23
CA THR A 263 -7.25 -24.01 28.56
C THR A 263 -7.42 -22.83 29.53
N ALA A 264 -7.21 -23.04 30.84
CA ALA A 264 -7.48 -22.08 31.90
C ALA A 264 -6.33 -21.08 32.18
N TYR A 265 -5.26 -21.08 31.39
CA TYR A 265 -4.16 -20.11 31.50
C TYR A 265 -4.40 -18.78 30.77
N LEU A 266 -5.59 -18.61 30.16
CA LEU A 266 -6.09 -17.36 29.56
C LEU A 266 -6.93 -16.55 30.55
#